data_AF-D5GEG4-F1
#
_entry.id   AF-D5GEG4-F1
#
_cell.length_a   1.000
_cell.length_b   1.000
_cell.length_c   1.000
_cell.angle_alpha   90.00
_cell.angle_beta   90.00
_cell.angle_gamma   90.00
#
_symmetry.space_group_name_H-M   'P 1'
#
loop_
_entity.id
_entity.type
_entity.pdbx_description
1 polymer ?
#
loop_
_entity_poly.entity_id
_entity_poly.type
_entity_poly.pdbx_seq_one_letter_code
_entity_poly.pdbx_strand_id
1 'polypeptide(L)'
;MSEPIRNKKLDTLAGAPTPQNTPSTNAPISSHAAEPKVSTIEEERFDRAAAASIFASNPQLVSMIQGKLGSLVGRSSGYIESLPAPVRRRISGLKGVQKEHAKLEAEFQEEVLQLEKKYFARYAPLYQKRAQIVNGVAEPTEEEVAAGKAQDDDEEEEGEG
;
A
#
# COMPACT_ATOMS: atom_id res chain seq x y z
N MET A 1 40.97 14.34 -35.97
CA MET A 1 39.60 14.27 -36.50
C MET A 1 39.20 12.81 -36.52
N SER A 2 38.51 12.35 -35.48
CA SER A 2 37.99 10.98 -35.39
C SER A 2 36.53 11.08 -34.96
N GLU A 3 35.63 10.61 -35.81
CA GLU A 3 34.18 10.66 -35.57
C GLU A 3 33.75 9.65 -34.48
N PRO A 4 32.61 9.89 -33.80
CA PRO A 4 32.16 9.05 -32.69
C PRO A 4 31.39 7.80 -33.15
N ILE A 5 31.56 6.70 -32.40
CA ILE A 5 30.94 5.39 -32.62
C ILE A 5 29.44 5.43 -32.29
N ARG A 6 28.58 5.15 -33.27
CA ARG A 6 27.12 5.04 -33.07
C ARG A 6 26.74 3.68 -32.49
N ASN A 7 26.27 3.66 -31.24
CA ASN A 7 25.71 2.46 -30.60
C ASN A 7 24.21 2.32 -30.88
N LYS A 8 23.85 1.46 -31.85
CA LYS A 8 22.48 1.06 -32.22
C LYS A 8 21.67 0.33 -31.14
N LYS A 9 22.18 0.20 -29.91
CA LYS A 9 21.58 -0.63 -28.84
C LYS A 9 20.59 0.10 -27.94
N LEU A 10 20.59 1.43 -27.95
CA LEU A 10 19.66 2.23 -27.13
C LEU A 10 18.22 2.17 -27.66
N ASP A 11 18.06 2.13 -28.99
CA ASP A 11 16.73 2.05 -29.64
C ASP A 11 15.99 0.73 -29.35
N THR A 12 16.70 -0.33 -28.96
CA THR A 12 16.09 -1.64 -28.66
C THR A 12 15.55 -1.78 -27.23
N LEU A 13 15.96 -0.93 -26.28
CA LEU A 13 15.47 -0.99 -24.90
C LEU A 13 14.15 -0.25 -24.67
N ALA A 14 13.77 0.67 -25.57
CA ALA A 14 12.46 1.33 -25.55
C ALA A 14 11.28 0.36 -25.85
N GLY A 15 11.57 -0.90 -26.23
CA GLY A 15 10.60 -1.95 -26.49
C GLY A 15 10.52 -3.05 -25.41
N ALA A 16 11.09 -2.83 -24.22
CA ALA A 16 11.01 -3.82 -23.14
C ALA A 16 9.55 -3.91 -22.62
N PRO A 17 8.93 -5.11 -22.62
CA PRO A 17 7.54 -5.30 -22.18
C PRO A 17 7.46 -5.16 -20.66
N THR A 18 7.10 -3.96 -20.20
CA THR A 18 6.71 -3.71 -18.81
C THR A 18 5.35 -4.37 -18.54
N PRO A 19 5.07 -4.83 -17.30
CA PRO A 19 3.78 -5.38 -16.94
C PRO A 19 2.66 -4.37 -17.27
N GLN A 20 1.79 -4.79 -18.19
CA GLN A 20 0.89 -3.97 -18.99
C GLN A 20 -0.24 -3.33 -18.15
N ASN A 21 -0.10 -2.05 -17.80
CA ASN A 21 -1.25 -1.17 -17.53
C ASN A 21 -0.97 0.34 -17.67
N THR A 22 0.25 0.75 -18.04
CA THR A 22 0.55 2.14 -18.37
C THR A 22 0.48 2.28 -19.90
N PRO A 23 -0.47 3.02 -20.49
CA PRO A 23 -0.53 3.18 -21.93
C PRO A 23 0.75 3.84 -22.45
N SER A 24 1.36 3.29 -23.52
CA SER A 24 2.58 3.79 -24.18
C SER A 24 2.39 5.12 -24.92
N THR A 25 1.32 5.86 -24.59
CA THR A 25 1.02 7.18 -25.13
C THR A 25 0.77 8.04 -23.92
N ASN A 26 1.57 9.09 -23.72
CA ASN A 26 1.17 10.17 -22.82
C ASN A 26 -0.23 10.59 -23.27
N ALA A 27 -1.22 10.40 -22.41
CA ALA A 27 -2.54 10.93 -22.69
C ALA A 27 -2.37 12.43 -22.97
N PRO A 28 -3.03 13.00 -23.99
CA PRO A 28 -3.08 14.44 -24.14
C PRO A 28 -3.98 14.99 -23.03
N ILE A 29 -3.48 14.97 -21.80
CA ILE A 29 -3.98 15.82 -20.72
C ILE A 29 -3.50 17.23 -21.09
N SER A 30 -4.20 17.85 -22.05
CA SER A 30 -4.30 19.31 -22.03
C SER A 30 -4.70 19.69 -20.62
N SER A 31 -4.04 20.68 -20.02
CA SER A 31 -4.34 21.24 -18.69
C SER A 31 -5.70 21.98 -18.66
N HIS A 32 -6.74 21.33 -19.16
CA HIS A 32 -8.14 21.69 -19.20
C HIS A 32 -8.96 20.46 -18.82
N ALA A 33 -8.59 19.80 -17.72
CA ALA A 33 -9.57 19.02 -16.99
C ALA A 33 -10.69 19.99 -16.58
N ALA A 34 -11.82 19.91 -17.27
CA ALA A 34 -12.99 20.70 -16.93
C ALA A 34 -13.39 20.33 -15.51
N GLU A 35 -13.35 21.31 -14.62
CA GLU A 35 -13.74 21.14 -13.24
C GLU A 35 -15.17 20.54 -13.21
N PRO A 36 -15.40 19.43 -12.50
CA PRO A 36 -16.70 18.78 -12.49
C PRO A 36 -17.75 19.77 -11.95
N LYS A 37 -18.77 20.08 -12.77
CA LYS A 37 -19.83 21.04 -12.43
C LYS A 37 -20.84 20.54 -11.39
N VAL A 38 -20.51 19.47 -10.66
CA VAL A 38 -21.32 19.03 -9.53
C VAL A 38 -20.91 19.89 -8.34
N SER A 39 -21.90 20.49 -7.68
CA SER A 39 -21.66 21.15 -6.40
C SER A 39 -20.95 20.16 -5.47
N THR A 40 -19.84 20.57 -4.87
CA THR A 40 -19.30 19.88 -3.70
C THR A 40 -20.45 19.72 -2.73
N ILE A 41 -20.83 18.49 -2.42
CA ILE A 41 -21.68 18.23 -1.26
C ILE A 41 -20.84 18.77 -0.11
N GLU A 42 -21.31 19.84 0.53
CA GLU A 42 -20.82 20.23 1.84
C GLU A 42 -20.92 18.97 2.68
N GLU A 43 -19.78 18.33 2.97
CA GLU A 43 -19.70 17.44 4.10
C GLU A 43 -20.11 18.33 5.27
N GLU A 44 -21.37 18.20 5.73
CA GLU A 44 -21.71 18.68 7.04
C GLU A 44 -20.64 18.10 7.94
N ARG A 45 -19.74 18.97 8.40
CA ARG A 45 -18.79 18.64 9.43
C ARG A 45 -19.68 18.30 10.60
N PHE A 46 -20.06 17.03 10.71
CA PHE A 46 -20.49 16.44 11.96
C PHE A 46 -19.32 16.69 12.88
N ASP A 47 -19.42 17.81 13.59
CA ASP A 47 -18.31 18.39 14.31
C ASP A 47 -17.92 17.32 15.31
N ARG A 48 -16.76 16.71 15.11
CA ARG A 48 -16.35 15.52 15.87
C ARG A 48 -16.33 15.86 17.36
N ALA A 49 -16.08 17.12 17.69
CA ALA A 49 -16.21 17.70 19.02
C ALA A 49 -17.68 17.77 19.50
N ALA A 50 -18.63 18.18 18.65
CA ALA A 50 -20.06 18.14 18.97
C ALA A 50 -20.58 16.70 19.14
N ALA A 51 -20.21 15.78 18.25
CA ALA A 51 -20.53 14.36 18.39
C ALA A 51 -19.95 13.78 19.68
N ALA A 52 -18.67 14.03 19.97
CA ALA A 52 -18.03 13.64 21.23
C ALA A 52 -18.71 14.25 22.46
N SER A 53 -19.16 15.51 22.38
CA SER A 53 -19.90 16.17 23.45
C SER A 53 -21.27 15.53 23.69
N ILE A 54 -21.99 15.12 22.63
CA ILE A 54 -23.29 14.42 22.73
C ILE A 54 -23.13 13.04 23.37
N PHE A 55 -22.05 12.32 23.05
CA PHE A 55 -21.72 11.03 23.67
C PHE A 55 -21.26 11.18 25.13
N ALA A 56 -20.47 12.22 25.43
CA ALA A 56 -20.00 12.50 26.79
C ALA A 56 -21.13 13.02 27.70
N SER A 57 -22.06 13.82 27.16
CA SER A 57 -23.17 14.40 27.91
C SER A 57 -24.31 13.41 28.16
N ASN A 58 -24.38 12.31 27.42
CA ASN A 58 -25.47 11.33 27.51
C ASN A 58 -24.93 9.90 27.73
N PRO A 59 -24.48 9.56 28.95
CA PRO A 59 -24.01 8.20 29.26
C PRO A 59 -25.08 7.13 29.04
N GLN A 60 -26.38 7.48 29.17
CA GLN A 60 -27.49 6.59 28.82
C GLN A 60 -27.57 6.29 27.33
N LEU A 61 -27.26 7.26 26.47
CA LEU A 61 -27.21 7.08 25.02
C LEU A 61 -26.05 6.16 24.63
N VAL A 62 -24.87 6.36 25.22
CA VAL A 62 -23.71 5.49 25.02
C VAL A 62 -24.02 4.06 25.47
N SER A 63 -24.65 3.88 26.63
CA SER A 63 -25.09 2.56 27.11
C SER A 63 -26.13 1.91 26.18
N MET A 64 -27.09 2.68 25.67
CA MET A 64 -28.06 2.18 24.69
C MET A 64 -27.41 1.78 23.36
N ILE A 65 -26.45 2.58 22.87
CA ILE A 65 -25.70 2.29 21.64
C ILE A 65 -24.84 1.05 21.84
N GLN A 66 -24.10 0.95 22.95
CA GLN A 66 -23.33 -0.25 23.29
C GLN A 66 -24.21 -1.49 23.43
N GLY A 67 -25.39 -1.37 24.05
CA GLY A 67 -26.36 -2.46 24.15
C GLY A 67 -26.91 -2.89 22.79
N LYS A 68 -27.26 -1.94 21.92
CA LYS A 68 -27.73 -2.23 20.56
C LYS A 68 -26.63 -2.83 19.69
N LEU A 69 -25.44 -2.24 19.66
CA LEU A 69 -24.27 -2.76 18.93
C LEU A 69 -23.90 -4.16 19.44
N GLY A 70 -23.90 -4.39 20.75
CA GLY A 70 -23.69 -5.71 21.32
C GLY A 70 -24.74 -6.74 20.89
N SER A 71 -25.97 -6.32 20.61
CA SER A 71 -27.02 -7.20 20.07
C SER A 71 -26.94 -7.40 18.55
N LEU A 72 -26.36 -6.47 17.79
CA LEU A 72 -26.23 -6.56 16.33
C LEU A 72 -24.96 -7.31 15.91
N VAL A 73 -23.84 -7.13 16.63
CA VAL A 73 -22.58 -7.77 16.30
C VAL A 73 -22.72 -9.28 16.41
N GLY A 74 -22.45 -9.99 15.30
CA GLY A 74 -22.51 -11.45 15.24
C GLY A 74 -23.91 -12.05 15.01
N ARG A 75 -24.97 -11.25 14.96
CA ARG A 75 -26.29 -11.75 14.52
C ARG A 75 -26.40 -11.77 13.00
N SER A 76 -26.95 -12.85 12.45
CA SER A 76 -27.36 -12.84 11.05
C SER A 76 -28.52 -11.87 10.87
N SER A 77 -28.51 -11.11 9.78
CA SER A 77 -29.58 -10.16 9.45
C SER A 77 -30.89 -10.85 9.02
N GLY A 78 -30.99 -12.17 9.12
CA GLY A 78 -32.11 -12.96 8.60
C GLY A 78 -32.13 -13.08 7.07
N TYR A 79 -31.35 -12.26 6.37
CA TYR A 79 -31.35 -12.22 4.90
C TYR A 79 -30.92 -13.55 4.30
N ILE A 80 -29.82 -14.14 4.78
CA ILE A 80 -29.30 -15.41 4.25
C ILE A 80 -30.31 -16.54 4.48
N GLU A 81 -31.01 -16.52 5.61
CA GLU A 81 -32.04 -17.47 5.99
C GLU A 81 -33.28 -17.34 5.09
N SER A 82 -33.63 -16.12 4.69
CA SER A 82 -34.74 -15.82 3.78
C SER A 82 -34.51 -16.27 2.32
N LEU A 83 -33.27 -16.56 1.94
CA LEU A 83 -32.93 -16.96 0.57
C LEU A 83 -33.45 -18.38 0.24
N PRO A 84 -33.80 -18.64 -1.04
CA PRO A 84 -34.17 -19.98 -1.49
C PRO A 84 -33.10 -21.04 -1.20
N ALA A 85 -33.54 -22.27 -0.94
CA ALA A 85 -32.65 -23.38 -0.59
C ALA A 85 -31.48 -23.62 -1.57
N PRO A 86 -31.66 -23.52 -2.91
CA PRO A 86 -30.55 -23.65 -3.86
C PRO A 86 -29.48 -22.56 -3.67
N VAL A 87 -29.89 -21.33 -3.35
CA VAL A 87 -28.97 -20.20 -3.14
C VAL A 87 -28.19 -20.38 -1.84
N ARG A 88 -28.85 -20.78 -0.75
CA ARG A 88 -28.17 -21.07 0.53
C ARG A 88 -27.13 -22.18 0.38
N ARG A 89 -27.43 -23.23 -0.40
CA ARG A 89 -26.47 -24.32 -0.68
C ARG A 89 -25.23 -23.81 -1.40
N ARG A 90 -25.38 -22.90 -2.39
CA ARG A 90 -24.25 -22.27 -3.09
C ARG A 90 -23.40 -21.43 -2.13
N ILE A 91 -24.03 -20.62 -1.29
CA ILE A 91 -23.33 -19.81 -0.28
C ILE A 91 -22.52 -20.71 0.66
N SER A 92 -23.11 -21.79 1.16
CA SER A 92 -22.40 -22.76 2.01
C SER A 92 -21.23 -23.43 1.28
N GLY A 93 -21.39 -23.74 -0.01
CA GLY A 93 -20.30 -24.25 -0.85
C GLY A 93 -19.16 -23.24 -1.02
N LEU A 94 -19.49 -21.97 -1.31
CA LEU A 94 -18.52 -20.88 -1.42
C LEU A 94 -17.76 -20.66 -0.11
N LYS A 95 -18.44 -20.75 1.05
CA LYS A 95 -17.77 -20.72 2.36
C LYS A 95 -16.76 -21.86 2.53
N GLY A 96 -17.03 -23.03 1.97
CA GLY A 96 -16.09 -24.15 1.93
C GLY A 96 -14.85 -23.82 1.10
N VAL A 97 -15.03 -23.30 -0.12
CA VAL A 97 -13.92 -22.87 -0.99
C VAL A 97 -13.09 -21.76 -0.33
N GLN A 98 -13.74 -20.80 0.34
CA GLN A 98 -13.05 -19.73 1.06
C GLN A 98 -12.16 -20.25 2.19
N LYS A 99 -12.55 -21.36 2.84
CA LYS A 99 -11.71 -21.99 3.87
C LYS A 99 -10.44 -22.59 3.28
N GLU A 100 -10.51 -23.20 2.09
CA GLU A 100 -9.32 -23.72 1.41
C GLU A 100 -8.40 -22.58 0.95
N HIS A 101 -8.98 -21.47 0.44
CA HIS A 101 -8.21 -20.26 0.15
C HIS A 101 -7.47 -19.74 1.39
N ALA A 102 -8.15 -19.65 2.54
CA ALA A 102 -7.54 -19.15 3.77
C ALA A 102 -6.37 -20.02 4.26
N LYS A 103 -6.36 -21.33 3.97
CA LYS A 103 -5.23 -22.20 4.28
C LYS A 103 -4.01 -21.86 3.43
N LEU A 104 -4.20 -21.74 2.11
CA LEU A 104 -3.13 -21.34 1.19
C LEU A 104 -2.57 -19.95 1.52
N GLU A 105 -3.46 -19.04 1.89
CA GLU A 105 -3.05 -17.70 2.34
C GLU A 105 -2.21 -17.76 3.61
N ALA A 106 -2.54 -18.63 4.58
CA ALA A 106 -1.72 -18.82 5.76
C ALA A 106 -0.33 -19.38 5.44
N GLU A 107 -0.23 -20.36 4.53
CA GLU A 107 1.04 -20.91 4.04
C GLU A 107 1.88 -19.83 3.35
N PHE A 108 1.26 -19.02 2.49
CA PHE A 108 1.93 -17.89 1.83
C PHE A 108 2.50 -16.89 2.84
N GLN A 109 1.72 -16.51 3.86
CA GLN A 109 2.17 -15.58 4.89
C GLN A 109 3.32 -16.17 5.73
N GLU A 110 3.32 -17.48 5.96
CA GLU A 110 4.43 -18.15 6.62
C GLU A 110 5.71 -18.07 5.78
N GLU A 111 5.63 -18.32 4.47
CA GLU A 111 6.77 -18.19 3.56
C GLU A 111 7.31 -16.75 3.50
N VAL A 112 6.42 -15.75 3.43
CA VAL A 112 6.79 -14.34 3.49
C VAL A 112 7.53 -14.04 4.80
N LEU A 113 7.03 -14.50 5.94
CA LEU A 113 7.68 -14.29 7.23
C LEU A 113 9.06 -14.95 7.29
N GLN A 114 9.23 -16.14 6.71
CA GLN A 114 10.54 -16.79 6.63
C GLN A 114 11.51 -15.99 5.76
N LEU A 115 11.02 -15.44 4.65
CA LEU A 115 11.79 -14.57 3.75
C LEU A 115 12.22 -13.27 4.46
N GLU A 116 11.29 -12.63 5.16
CA GLU A 116 11.56 -11.44 5.97
C GLU A 116 12.64 -11.71 7.02
N LYS A 117 12.54 -12.81 7.77
CA LYS A 117 13.56 -13.21 8.75
C LYS A 117 14.93 -13.42 8.10
N LYS A 118 14.97 -14.06 6.92
CA LYS A 118 16.21 -14.29 6.17
C LYS A 118 16.89 -12.97 5.77
N TYR A 119 16.13 -12.01 5.26
CA TYR A 119 16.70 -10.73 4.82
C TYR A 119 16.94 -9.78 5.99
N PHE A 120 16.13 -9.82 7.05
CA PHE A 120 16.38 -9.09 8.29
C PHE A 120 17.76 -9.42 8.86
N ALA A 121 18.14 -10.70 8.90
CA ALA A 121 19.48 -11.11 9.34
C ALA A 121 20.60 -10.57 8.45
N ARG A 122 20.35 -10.39 7.14
CA ARG A 122 21.31 -9.80 6.20
C ARG A 122 21.44 -8.30 6.36
N TYR A 123 20.35 -7.61 6.69
CA TYR A 123 20.35 -6.18 6.95
C TYR A 123 20.89 -5.81 8.33
N ALA A 124 20.77 -6.71 9.32
CA ALA A 124 21.25 -6.49 10.68
C ALA A 124 22.69 -5.95 10.78
N PRO A 125 23.72 -6.53 10.12
CA PRO A 125 25.08 -5.96 10.17
C PRO A 125 25.17 -4.57 9.56
N LEU A 126 24.42 -4.26 8.50
CA LEU A 126 24.39 -2.93 7.90
C LEU A 126 23.77 -1.91 8.87
N TYR A 127 22.70 -2.27 9.56
CA TYR A 127 22.09 -1.42 10.58
C TYR A 127 22.98 -1.21 11.80
N GLN A 128 23.71 -2.24 12.21
CA GLN A 128 24.72 -2.12 13.27
C GLN A 128 25.85 -1.17 12.85
N LYS A 129 26.37 -1.32 11.63
CA LYS A 129 27.41 -0.42 11.10
C LYS A 129 26.92 1.02 11.01
N ARG A 130 25.70 1.23 10.48
CA ARG A 130 25.07 2.55 10.45
C ARG A 130 24.93 3.12 11.86
N ALA A 131 24.50 2.33 12.84
CA ALA A 131 24.37 2.78 14.22
C ALA A 131 25.73 3.16 14.85
N GLN A 132 26.81 2.45 14.52
CA GLN A 132 28.16 2.80 14.97
C GLN A 132 28.62 4.14 14.37
N ILE A 133 28.36 4.36 13.08
CA ILE A 133 28.69 5.62 12.40
C ILE A 133 27.88 6.80 12.96
N VAL A 134 26.55 6.66 13.08
CA VAL A 134 25.67 7.72 13.60
C VAL A 134 26.04 8.13 15.03
N ASN A 135 26.45 7.17 15.86
CA ASN A 135 26.85 7.44 17.24
C ASN A 135 28.32 7.88 17.38
N GLY A 136 29.06 8.03 16.28
CA GLY A 136 30.48 8.42 16.30
C GLY A 136 31.41 7.36 16.90
N VAL A 137 30.99 6.09 16.95
CA VAL A 137 31.80 4.97 17.47
C VAL A 137 32.77 4.46 16.40
N ALA A 138 32.40 4.59 15.12
CA ALA A 138 33.24 4.23 13.98
C ALA A 138 33.11 5.29 12.89
N GLU A 139 34.21 5.61 12.21
CA GLU A 139 34.20 6.48 11.03
C GLU A 139 33.91 5.67 9.75
N PRO A 140 33.22 6.25 8.76
CA PRO A 140 33.03 5.63 7.44
C PRO A 140 34.37 5.38 6.74
N THR A 141 34.45 4.31 5.92
CA THR A 141 35.65 4.09 5.09
C THR A 141 35.65 4.99 3.86
N GLU A 142 36.83 5.23 3.27
CA GLU A 142 36.95 6.03 2.03
C GLU A 142 36.12 5.44 0.88
N GLU A 143 36.02 4.11 0.80
CA GLU A 143 35.17 3.41 -0.18
C GLU A 143 33.67 3.68 0.04
N GLU A 144 33.21 3.70 1.30
CA GLU A 144 31.81 4.00 1.62
C GLU A 144 31.46 5.46 1.33
N VAL A 145 32.40 6.37 1.60
CA VAL A 145 32.24 7.79 1.26
C VAL A 145 32.25 7.99 -0.25
N ALA A 146 33.13 7.31 -0.98
CA ALA A 146 33.16 7.37 -2.44
C ALA A 146 31.87 6.80 -3.06
N ALA A 147 31.37 5.68 -2.54
CA ALA A 147 30.11 5.09 -2.98
C ALA A 147 28.91 6.00 -2.70
N GLY A 148 28.87 6.68 -1.55
CA GLY A 148 27.84 7.67 -1.25
C GLY A 148 27.88 8.87 -2.20
N LYS A 149 29.08 9.42 -2.46
CA LYS A 149 29.25 10.56 -3.37
C LYS A 149 28.90 10.25 -4.81
N ALA A 150 29.26 9.05 -5.30
CA ALA A 150 28.91 8.63 -6.66
C ALA A 150 27.38 8.54 -6.85
N GLN A 151 26.63 8.21 -5.78
CA GLN A 151 25.18 8.20 -5.82
C GLN A 151 24.59 9.62 -5.90
N ASP A 152 25.18 10.59 -5.20
CA ASP A 152 24.74 11.99 -5.23
C ASP A 152 24.95 12.63 -6.62
N ASP A 153 26.07 12.33 -7.28
CA ASP A 153 26.39 12.86 -8.62
C ASP A 153 25.44 12.29 -9.72
N ASP A 154 25.03 11.01 -9.62
CA ASP A 154 24.08 10.38 -10.55
C ASP A 154 22.64 10.92 -10.38
N GLU A 155 22.25 11.37 -9.17
CA GLU A 155 20.93 11.97 -8.91
C GLU A 155 20.83 13.44 -9.39
N GLU A 156 21.95 14.17 -9.48
CA GLU A 156 21.99 15.55 -9.99
C GLU A 156 21.87 15.64 -11.53
N GLU A 157 22.39 14.66 -12.29
CA GLU A 157 22.29 14.66 -13.76
C GLU A 157 20.88 14.31 -14.29
N GLU A 158 20.04 13.58 -13.54
CA GLU A 158 18.65 13.27 -13.94
C GLU A 158 17.66 14.43 -13.68
N GLY A 159 18.06 15.48 -12.95
CA GLY A 159 17.23 16.63 -12.61
C GLY A 159 17.25 17.81 -13.58
N GLU A 160 18.18 17.84 -14.54
CA GLU A 160 18.37 18.95 -15.51
C GLU A 160 17.96 18.61 -16.97
N GLY A 161 17.12 17.59 -17.17
CA GLY A 161 16.60 17.15 -18.48
C GLY A 161 15.21 17.65 -18.85
#